data_AF-A0A661H6V7-F1
#
_entry.id   AF-A0A661H6V7-F1
#
_cell.length_a   1.000
_cell.length_b   1.000
_cell.length_c   1.000
_cell.angle_alpha   90.00
_cell.angle_beta   90.00
_cell.angle_gamma   90.00
#
_symmetry.space_group_name_H-M   'P 1'
#
loop_
_entity.id
_entity.type
_entity.pdbx_description
1 polymer ?
#
loop_
_entity_poly.entity_id
_entity_poly.type
_entity_poly.pdbx_seq_one_letter_code
_entity_poly.pdbx_strand_id
1 'polypeptide(L)' 'MGRQRLPVIVGFGGINGAGRASGHHALGRMAYSALTDAQRLRTLESLATLMKLDSARGNEQYILDHTLIRRIEDSHFDV' A
#
# COMPACT_ATOMS: atom_id res chain seq x y z
N MET A 1 6.35 -42.42 11.62
CA MET A 1 6.38 -40.96 11.40
C MET A 1 5.37 -40.61 10.32
N GLY A 2 4.31 -39.87 10.65
CA GLY A 2 3.27 -39.51 9.68
C GLY A 2 3.81 -38.49 8.68
N ARG A 3 3.68 -38.76 7.39
CA ARG A 3 4.08 -37.87 6.31
C ARG A 3 3.11 -36.68 6.27
N GLN A 4 3.47 -35.57 6.91
CA GLN A 4 2.69 -34.33 6.89
C GLN A 4 2.91 -33.58 5.56
N ARG A 5 1.85 -32.96 5.06
CA ARG A 5 1.89 -32.14 3.84
C ARG A 5 2.49 -30.78 4.19
N LEU A 6 3.37 -30.25 3.32
CA LEU A 6 3.97 -28.93 3.51
C LEU A 6 2.89 -27.84 3.32
N PRO A 7 2.65 -26.96 4.30
CA PRO A 7 1.82 -25.79 4.10
C PRO A 7 2.50 -24.83 3.12
N VAL A 8 1.76 -24.38 2.10
CA VAL A 8 2.22 -23.41 1.11
C VAL A 8 1.28 -22.22 1.07
N ILE A 9 1.84 -21.00 0.95
CA ILE A 9 1.05 -19.77 0.83
C ILE A 9 0.65 -19.62 -0.64
N VAL A 10 -0.64 -19.82 -0.93
CA VAL A 10 -1.20 -19.69 -2.29
C VAL A 10 -1.89 -18.34 -2.52
N GLY A 11 -1.96 -17.50 -1.49
CA GLY A 11 -2.55 -16.17 -1.55
C GLY A 11 -2.40 -15.44 -0.23
N PHE A 12 -2.40 -14.11 -0.29
CA PHE A 12 -2.38 -13.23 0.88
C PHE A 12 -3.03 -11.89 0.53
N GLY A 13 -3.50 -11.17 1.55
CA GLY A 13 -4.18 -9.89 1.39
C GLY A 13 -4.35 -9.16 2.73
N GLY A 14 -4.97 -7.98 2.67
CA GLY A 14 -5.16 -7.09 3.82
C GLY A 14 -4.95 -5.63 3.44
N ILE A 15 -5.36 -4.72 4.33
CA ILE A 15 -5.16 -3.27 4.22
C ILE A 15 -4.45 -2.78 5.48
N ASN A 16 -3.46 -1.90 5.34
CA ASN A 16 -2.82 -1.19 6.44
C ASN A 16 -2.40 0.23 5.99
N GLY A 17 -1.59 0.93 6.79
CA GLY A 17 -1.10 2.29 6.46
C GLY A 17 -0.27 2.37 5.17
N ALA A 18 0.24 1.25 4.64
CA ALA A 18 0.92 1.19 3.35
C ALA A 18 -0.02 0.85 2.17
N GLY A 19 -1.31 0.65 2.43
CA GLY A 19 -2.32 0.30 1.43
C GLY A 19 -2.61 -1.20 1.35
N ARG A 20 -2.90 -1.69 0.13
CA ARG A 20 -3.31 -3.08 -0.14
C ARG A 20 -2.13 -4.04 -0.16
N ALA A 21 -2.17 -5.10 0.65
CA ALA A 21 -1.10 -6.10 0.68
C ALA A 21 -1.08 -7.01 -0.55
N SER A 22 -2.24 -7.46 -1.03
CA SER A 22 -2.34 -8.31 -2.23
C SER A 22 -1.77 -7.61 -3.46
N GLY A 23 -1.18 -8.37 -4.39
CA GLY A 23 -0.48 -7.80 -5.54
C GLY A 23 0.79 -7.01 -5.16
N HIS A 24 1.26 -7.14 -3.91
CA HIS A 24 2.45 -6.47 -3.38
C HIS A 24 2.40 -4.93 -3.39
N HIS A 25 1.21 -4.30 -3.43
CA HIS A 25 1.14 -2.82 -3.47
C HIS A 25 1.66 -2.18 -2.18
N ALA A 26 1.34 -2.75 -1.00
CA ALA A 26 1.86 -2.27 0.28
C ALA A 26 3.39 -2.40 0.37
N LEU A 27 3.97 -3.47 -0.17
CA LEU A 27 5.42 -3.61 -0.31
C LEU A 27 5.97 -2.53 -1.23
N GLY A 28 5.30 -2.26 -2.36
CA GLY A 28 5.65 -1.18 -3.27
C GLY A 28 5.68 0.19 -2.58
N ARG A 29 4.70 0.48 -1.70
CA ARG A 29 4.69 1.73 -0.94
C ARG A 29 5.84 1.82 0.08
N MET A 30 6.19 0.74 0.74
CA MET A 30 7.31 0.72 1.69
C MET A 30 8.67 0.87 1.00
N ALA A 31 8.85 0.27 -0.17
CA ALA A 31 10.10 0.31 -0.94
C ALA A 31 10.10 1.38 -2.05
N TYR A 32 9.23 2.39 -1.96
CA TYR A 32 8.88 3.30 -3.06
C TYR A 32 10.08 3.94 -3.77
N SER A 33 11.09 4.38 -3.00
CA SER A 33 12.30 5.01 -3.54
C SER A 33 13.16 4.07 -4.41
N ALA A 34 13.06 2.76 -4.21
CA ALA A 34 13.80 1.75 -4.98
C ALA A 34 13.06 1.24 -6.22
N LEU A 35 11.81 1.65 -6.42
CA LEU A 35 10.98 1.20 -7.54
C LEU A 35 11.31 1.94 -8.84
N THR A 36 11.09 1.24 -9.96
CA THR A 36 11.03 1.89 -11.29
C THR A 36 9.79 2.78 -11.41
N ASP A 37 9.79 3.74 -12.34
CA ASP A 37 8.67 4.66 -12.54
C ASP A 37 7.34 3.95 -12.81
N ALA A 38 7.37 2.86 -13.58
CA ALA A 38 6.17 2.05 -13.84
C ALA A 38 5.64 1.36 -12.57
N GLN A 39 6.53 0.89 -11.68
CA GLN A 39 6.15 0.30 -10.39
C GLN A 39 5.65 1.36 -9.41
N ARG A 40 6.27 2.55 -9.40
CA ARG A 40 5.81 3.70 -8.62
C ARG A 40 4.41 4.12 -9.03
N LEU A 41 4.17 4.32 -10.33
CA LEU A 41 2.85 4.66 -10.85
C LEU A 41 1.79 3.62 -10.46
N ARG A 42 2.08 2.32 -10.63
CA ARG A 42 1.16 1.25 -10.19
C ARG A 42 0.88 1.26 -8.68
N THR A 43 1.87 1.64 -7.87
CA THR A 43 1.71 1.77 -6.42
C THR A 43 0.82 2.97 -6.09
N LEU A 44 1.10 4.12 -6.69
CA LEU A 44 0.31 5.34 -6.50
C LEU A 44 -1.14 5.17 -6.97
N GLU A 45 -1.39 4.55 -8.12
CA GLU A 45 -2.76 4.29 -8.61
C GLU A 45 -3.56 3.41 -7.64
N SER A 46 -2.91 2.37 -7.08
CA SER A 46 -3.56 1.53 -6.06
C SER A 46 -3.90 2.32 -4.79
N LEU A 47 -3.07 3.28 -4.39
CA LEU A 47 -3.31 4.11 -3.22
C LEU A 47 -4.37 5.19 -3.51
N ALA A 48 -4.28 5.86 -4.66
CA ALA A 48 -5.27 6.84 -5.13
C ALA A 48 -6.68 6.24 -5.13
N THR A 49 -6.83 5.00 -5.60
CA THR A 49 -8.11 4.29 -5.55
C THR A 49 -8.63 4.11 -4.12
N LEU A 50 -7.77 3.72 -3.16
CA LEU A 50 -8.16 3.56 -1.76
C LEU A 50 -8.47 4.91 -1.08
N MET A 51 -7.79 5.96 -1.51
CA MET A 51 -7.96 7.33 -1.02
C MET A 51 -9.12 8.08 -1.70
N LYS A 52 -9.80 7.45 -2.67
CA LYS A 52 -10.87 8.05 -3.48
C LYS A 52 -10.43 9.31 -4.24
N LEU A 53 -9.20 9.31 -4.75
CA LEU A 53 -8.68 10.34 -5.64
C LEU A 53 -8.98 10.00 -7.10
N ASP A 54 -9.27 11.01 -7.92
CA ASP A 54 -9.57 10.82 -9.36
C ASP A 54 -8.37 10.30 -10.16
N SER A 55 -7.14 10.62 -9.73
CA SER A 55 -5.92 10.14 -10.35
C SER A 55 -4.73 10.19 -9.40
N ALA A 56 -3.77 9.27 -9.57
CA ALA A 56 -2.45 9.38 -8.96
C ALA A 56 -1.63 10.55 -9.51
N ARG A 57 -1.84 10.92 -10.78
CA ARG A 57 -1.10 12.00 -11.43
C ARG A 57 -1.42 13.33 -10.76
N GLY A 58 -0.38 14.06 -10.35
CA GLY A 58 -0.52 15.33 -9.63
C GLY A 58 -0.79 15.19 -8.13
N ASN A 59 -1.07 13.97 -7.64
CA ASN A 59 -1.32 13.68 -6.22
C ASN A 59 -0.21 12.86 -5.56
N GLU A 60 0.93 12.66 -6.24
CA GLU A 60 2.01 11.81 -5.72
C GLU A 60 2.45 12.23 -4.32
N GLN A 61 2.81 13.50 -4.11
CA GLN A 61 3.27 13.97 -2.81
C GLN A 61 2.20 13.84 -1.73
N TYR A 62 0.95 14.18 -2.05
CA TYR A 62 -0.19 13.99 -1.16
C TYR A 62 -0.35 12.52 -0.74
N ILE A 63 -0.28 11.58 -1.68
CA ILE A 63 -0.36 10.15 -1.40
C ILE A 63 0.79 9.72 -0.48
N LEU A 64 2.01 10.20 -0.72
CA LEU A 64 3.18 9.85 0.09
C LEU A 64 3.08 10.39 1.52
N ASP A 65 2.60 11.62 1.69
CA ASP A 65 2.46 12.28 2.98
C ASP A 65 1.33 11.69 3.83
N HIS A 66 0.29 11.15 3.19
CA HIS A 66 -0.90 10.57 3.84
C HIS A 66 -0.86 9.04 3.97
N THR A 67 0.33 8.43 3.92
CA THR A 67 0.52 6.98 4.08
C THR A 67 1.64 6.67 5.08
N LEU A 68 1.76 5.41 5.49
CA LEU A 68 2.68 4.94 6.54
C LEU A 68 2.39 5.57 7.92
N ILE A 69 3.37 5.49 8.81
CA ILE A 69 3.34 6.14 10.12
C ILE A 69 3.51 7.65 9.91
N ARG A 70 2.56 8.41 10.44
CA ARG A 70 2.48 9.87 10.34
C ARG A 70 1.65 10.42 11.50
N ARG A 71 1.51 11.75 11.58
CA ARG A 71 0.63 12.41 12.56
C ARG A 71 -0.81 11.91 12.40
N ILE A 72 -1.52 11.76 13.51
CA ILE A 72 -2.95 11.43 13.51
C ILE A 72 -3.70 12.57 12.81
N GLU A 73 -4.59 12.24 11.89
CA GLU A 73 -5.36 13.22 11.14
C GLU A 73 -6.66 13.56 11.88
N ASP A 74 -7.04 14.85 11.88
CA ASP A 74 -8.25 15.40 12.50
C ASP A 74 -9.55 14.73 12.00
N SER A 75 -9.47 14.08 10.83
CA SER A 75 -10.55 13.28 10.25
C SER A 75 -10.89 12.02 11.06
N HIS A 76 -10.00 11.58 11.95
CA HIS A 76 -10.16 10.34 12.73
C HIS A 76 -10.29 10.59 14.24
N PHE A 77 -9.53 11.55 14.78
CA PHE A 77 -9.50 11.88 16.21
C PHE A 77 -9.30 13.38 16.38
N ASP A 78 -9.84 13.96 17.46
CA ASP A 78 -9.62 15.36 17.85
C ASP A 78 -8.26 15.47 18.56
N VAL A 79 -7.22 15.94 17.84
CA VAL A 79 -5.80 15.92 18.24
C VAL A 79 -5.09 17.24 18.02
#